data_AF-A0A931RMB7-F1
#
_entry.id   AF-A0A931RMB7-F1
#
_cell.length_a   1.000
_cell.length_b   1.000
_cell.length_c   1.000
_cell.angle_alpha   90.00
_cell.angle_beta   90.00
_cell.angle_gamma   90.00
#
_symmetry.space_group_name_H-M   'P 1'
#
loop_
_entity.id
_entity.type
_entity.pdbx_description
1 polymer ?
#
loop_
_entity_poly.entity_id
_entity_poly.type
_entity_poly.pdbx_seq_one_letter_code
_entity_poly.pdbx_strand_id
1 'polypeptide(L)' 'MLKRHKFKTRVTKQTIKEIVINPEHEDRESDKPNIIASRGIDLKHVLRVVYRKEFDIIRVITFYPAEKGRYYEDKKN' A
#
# COMPACT_ATOMS: atom_id res chain seq x y z
N MET A 1 14.02 7.80 0.22
CA MET A 1 13.08 7.41 1.30
C MET A 1 13.06 5.90 1.63
N LEU A 2 13.44 4.97 0.74
CA LEU A 2 13.43 3.52 1.05
C LEU A 2 14.74 2.89 1.57
N LYS A 3 15.92 3.47 1.27
CA LYS A 3 17.22 2.92 1.71
C LYS A 3 17.55 3.18 3.20
N ARG A 4 16.89 4.14 3.85
CA ARG A 4 17.28 4.67 5.16
C ARG A 4 16.69 3.88 6.33
N HIS A 5 15.62 3.13 6.09
CA HIS A 5 15.11 2.11 7.00
C HIS A 5 15.56 0.77 6.44
N LYS A 6 16.01 -0.17 7.28
CA LYS A 6 16.61 -1.47 6.92
C LYS A 6 15.61 -2.43 6.25
N PHE A 7 14.88 -1.96 5.24
CA PHE A 7 13.93 -2.71 4.46
C PHE A 7 14.71 -3.58 3.47
N LYS A 8 14.85 -4.86 3.81
CA LYS A 8 15.61 -5.83 2.99
C LYS A 8 14.87 -6.18 1.69
N THR A 9 13.55 -5.97 1.63
CA THR A 9 12.73 -6.24 0.46
C THR A 9 12.83 -5.09 -0.54
N ARG A 10 13.39 -5.36 -1.72
CA ARG A 10 13.52 -4.38 -2.80
C ARG A 10 12.14 -4.10 -3.40
N VAL A 11 11.49 -3.02 -2.98
CA VAL A 11 10.23 -2.54 -3.58
C VAL A 11 10.51 -2.10 -5.02
N THR A 12 9.79 -2.66 -5.99
CA THR A 12 9.93 -2.33 -7.41
C THR A 12 8.66 -1.71 -7.97
N LYS A 13 8.73 -1.11 -9.18
CA LYS A 13 7.54 -0.62 -9.89
C LYS A 13 6.50 -1.74 -10.11
N GLN A 14 6.96 -2.96 -10.37
CA GLN A 14 6.09 -4.13 -10.53
C GLN A 14 5.35 -4.46 -9.22
N THR A 15 6.05 -4.40 -8.08
CA THR A 15 5.43 -4.55 -6.76
C THR A 15 4.31 -3.52 -6.55
N ILE A 16 4.56 -2.24 -6.86
CA ILE A 16 3.54 -1.19 -6.75
C ILE A 16 2.35 -1.48 -7.67
N LYS A 17 2.59 -1.88 -8.92
CA LYS A 17 1.55 -2.21 -9.88
C LYS A 17 0.67 -3.36 -9.39
N GLU A 18 1.26 -4.42 -8.86
CA GLU A 18 0.53 -5.57 -8.32
C GLU A 18 -0.34 -5.21 -7.12
N ILE A 19 0.15 -4.36 -6.23
CA ILE A 19 -0.61 -3.91 -5.06
C ILE A 19 -1.82 -3.08 -5.48
N VAL A 20 -1.67 -2.22 -6.49
CA VAL A 20 -2.80 -1.41 -7.00
C VAL A 20 -3.83 -2.28 -7.74
N ILE A 21 -3.40 -3.28 -8.50
CA ILE A 21 -4.32 -4.12 -9.29
C ILE A 21 -4.99 -5.19 -8.43
N ASN A 22 -4.29 -5.73 -7.44
CA ASN A 22 -4.75 -6.82 -6.60
C ASN A 22 -4.36 -6.58 -5.12
N PRO A 23 -4.92 -5.57 -4.44
CA PRO A 23 -4.59 -5.30 -3.05
C PRO A 23 -5.05 -6.43 -2.12
N GLU A 24 -4.34 -6.67 -1.01
CA GLU A 24 -4.90 -7.47 0.09
C GLU A 24 -5.97 -6.69 0.85
N HIS A 25 -5.78 -5.37 0.94
CA HIS A 25 -6.72 -4.45 1.55
C HIS A 25 -6.76 -3.13 0.78
N GLU A 26 -7.95 -2.58 0.60
CA GLU A 26 -8.18 -1.31 -0.10
C GLU A 26 -9.04 -0.40 0.78
N ASP A 27 -8.57 0.81 1.02
CA ASP A 27 -9.28 1.85 1.76
C ASP A 27 -9.58 3.01 0.80
N ARG A 28 -10.88 3.31 0.62
CA ARG A 28 -11.40 4.38 -0.24
C ARG A 28 -11.98 5.55 0.53
N GLU A 29 -11.99 5.47 1.86
CA GLU A 29 -12.75 6.38 2.70
C GLU A 29 -11.84 7.35 3.46
N SER A 30 -10.69 6.88 3.97
CA SER A 30 -9.88 7.64 4.92
C SER A 30 -9.05 8.79 4.32
N ASP A 31 -8.80 8.78 3.01
CA ASP A 31 -7.94 9.78 2.33
C ASP A 31 -8.56 10.26 1.01
N LYS A 32 -9.87 10.54 1.01
CA LYS A 32 -10.55 11.01 -0.20
C LYS A 32 -9.89 12.30 -0.74
N PRO A 33 -9.72 12.40 -2.07
CA PRO A 33 -10.25 11.51 -3.11
C PRO A 33 -9.27 10.39 -3.55
N ASN A 34 -8.24 10.09 -2.75
CA ASN A 34 -7.29 9.03 -3.02
C ASN A 34 -7.79 7.67 -2.53
N ILE A 35 -7.17 6.62 -3.04
CA ILE A 35 -7.37 5.24 -2.63
C ILE A 35 -6.05 4.72 -2.05
N ILE A 36 -6.12 3.98 -0.96
CA ILE A 36 -4.97 3.35 -0.33
C ILE A 36 -5.06 1.83 -0.50
N ALA A 37 -4.23 1.29 -1.39
CA ALA A 37 -4.03 -0.15 -1.55
C ALA A 37 -2.91 -0.64 -0.65
N SER A 38 -3.10 -1.76 0.04
CA SER A 38 -2.14 -2.30 1.00
C SER A 38 -1.89 -3.79 0.75
N ARG A 39 -0.65 -4.22 0.99
CA ARG A 39 -0.25 -5.63 0.95
C ARG A 39 0.90 -5.91 1.91
N GLY A 40 0.89 -7.08 2.56
CA GLY A 40 2.00 -7.56 3.38
C GLY A 40 3.31 -7.67 2.57
N ILE A 41 4.41 -7.20 3.15
CA ILE A 41 5.74 -7.28 2.52
C ILE A 41 6.78 -8.02 3.38
N ASP A 42 6.49 -8.16 4.67
CA ASP A 42 7.16 -9.09 5.57
C ASP A 42 6.21 -9.46 6.72
N LEU A 43 6.72 -10.11 7.76
CA LEU A 43 5.92 -10.54 8.90
C LEU A 43 5.28 -9.37 9.66
N LYS A 44 5.95 -8.22 9.74
CA LYS A 44 5.56 -7.08 10.60
C LYS A 44 4.99 -5.90 9.81
N HIS A 45 5.32 -5.79 8.53
CA HIS A 45 5.01 -4.61 7.73
C HIS A 45 4.11 -4.92 6.53
N VAL A 46 3.39 -3.86 6.13
CA VAL A 46 2.64 -3.77 4.89
C VAL A 46 3.18 -2.62 4.07
N LEU A 47 3.11 -2.72 2.74
CA LEU A 47 3.34 -1.59 1.87
C LEU A 47 1.99 -0.96 1.55
N ARG A 48 1.82 0.31 1.88
CA ARG A 48 0.67 1.12 1.46
C ARG A 48 1.04 1.88 0.20
N VAL A 49 0.17 1.87 -0.78
CA VAL A 49 0.26 2.60 -2.03
C VAL A 49 -0.94 3.52 -2.13
N VAL A 50 -0.68 4.82 -2.12
CA VAL A 50 -1.70 5.86 -2.28
C VAL A 50 -1.74 6.23 -3.76
N TYR A 51 -2.90 6.09 -4.37
CA TYR A 51 -3.10 6.40 -5.78
C TYR A 51 -4.47 7.02 -6.03
N ARG A 52 -4.62 7.59 -7.22
CA ARG A 52 -5.90 8.08 -7.72
C ARG A 52 -6.16 7.52 -9.11
N LYS A 53 -7.43 7.24 -9.40
CA LYS A 53 -7.91 6.91 -10.75
C LYS A 53 -8.43 8.19 -11.38
N GLU A 54 -7.80 8.61 -12.47
CA GLU A 54 -8.18 9.78 -13.26
C GLU A 54 -8.37 9.28 -14.70
N PHE A 55 -9.63 9.13 -15.13
CA PHE A 55 -9.98 8.48 -16.40
C PHE A 55 -9.34 7.08 -16.48
N ASP A 56 -8.55 6.82 -17.53
CA ASP A 56 -7.83 5.55 -17.75
C ASP A 56 -6.43 5.52 -17.12
N ILE A 57 -6.07 6.55 -16.35
CA ILE A 57 -4.74 6.69 -15.74
C ILE A 57 -4.82 6.41 -14.24
N ILE A 58 -3.93 5.53 -13.77
CA ILE A 58 -3.66 5.34 -12.36
C ILE A 58 -2.44 6.18 -11.99
N ARG A 59 -2.66 7.25 -11.23
CA ARG A 59 -1.60 8.12 -10.72
C ARG A 59 -1.21 7.68 -9.31
N VAL A 60 -0.03 7.06 -9.18
CA VAL A 60 0.55 6.76 -7.86
C VAL A 60 1.11 8.05 -7.27
N ILE A 61 0.60 8.44 -6.10
CA ILE A 61 0.97 9.68 -5.40
C ILE A 61 2.17 9.41 -4.50
N THR A 62 2.08 8.37 -3.67
CA THR A 62 3.16 7.96 -2.77
C THR A 62 3.00 6.49 -2.39
N PHE A 63 4.06 5.89 -1.86
CA PHE A 63 4.00 4.58 -1.23
C PHE A 63 4.98 4.52 -0.05
N TYR A 64 4.61 3.81 1.01
CA TYR A 64 5.39 3.73 2.23
C TYR A 64 5.08 2.46 3.02
N PRO A 65 6.06 1.89 3.74
CA PRO A 65 5.80 0.79 4.65
C PRO A 65 5.06 1.28 5.91
N ALA A 66 4.19 0.45 6.46
CA ALA A 66 3.52 0.65 7.74
C ALA A 66 3.50 -0.66 8.53
N GLU A 67 3.39 -0.58 9.86
CA GLU A 67 3.22 -1.77 10.71
C GLU A 67 1.81 -2.34 10.57
N LYS A 68 1.69 -3.68 10.51
CA LYS A 68 0.41 -4.39 10.35
C LYS A 68 -0.60 -4.06 11.44
N GLY A 69 -0.14 -3.90 12.69
CA GLY A 69 -0.99 -3.76 13.87
C GLY A 69 -1.92 -2.54 13.86
N ARG A 70 -1.67 -1.52 13.03
CA ARG A 70 -2.56 -0.34 12.95
C ARG A 70 -3.75 -0.49 11.98
N TYR A 71 -3.74 -1.47 11.07
CA TYR A 71 -4.70 -1.54 9.95
C TYR A 71 -5.19 -2.95 9.60
N TYR A 72 -4.69 -3.99 10.26
CA TYR A 72 -5.11 -5.39 10.03
C TYR A 72 -5.88 -6.00 11.21
N GLU A 73 -6.18 -5.24 12.28
CA GLU A 73 -6.86 -5.79 13.47
C GLU A 73 -8.40 -5.89 13.35
N ASP A 74 -9.02 -5.39 12.29
CA ASP A 74 -10.48 -5.50 12.14
C ASP A 74 -10.88 -6.60 11.15
N LYS A 75 -10.61 -7.88 11.50
CA LYS A 75 -11.44 -9.06 11.14
C LYS A 75 -11.10 -10.24 12.04
N LYS A 76 -11.46 -10.16 13.33
CA LYS A 76 -11.78 -11.36 14.13
C LYS A 76 -13.30 -11.44 14.23
N ASN A 77 -13.92 -12.18 13.31
CA ASN A 77 -15.22 -12.80 13.53
C ASN A 77 -14.99 -14.27 13.85
#